data_AF-A0A8J5IVZ5-F1
#
_entry.id   AF-A0A8J5IVZ5-F1
#
_cell.length_a   1.000
_cell.length_b   1.000
_cell.length_c   1.000
_cell.angle_alpha   90.00
_cell.angle_beta   90.00
_cell.angle_gamma   90.00
#
_symmetry.space_group_name_H-M   'P 1'
#
loop_
_entity.id
_entity.type
_entity.pdbx_description
1 polymer ?
#
loop_
_entity_poly.entity_id
_entity_poly.type
_entity_poly.pdbx_seq_one_letter_code
_entity_poly.pdbx_strand_id
1 'polypeptide(L)'
;MTFAVGELHKNSTKGCTVNAFENAIEHSHVRVAWWLKEHFEFDVPRTLTIQPPNQFDMVLFLFAETFEKGNPQRPRLVIISGPNDEIVPRWVQAAEPGITLHAL
;
A
#
# COMPACT_ATOMS: atom_id res chain seq x y z
N MET A 1 26.27 37.72 -12.86
CA MET A 1 26.34 36.67 -11.82
C MET A 1 25.32 35.61 -12.21
N THR A 2 25.82 34.44 -12.60
CA THR A 2 25.06 33.27 -12.99
C THR A 2 24.20 32.81 -11.80
N PHE A 3 22.88 32.94 -11.92
CA PHE A 3 21.99 32.25 -10.97
C PHE A 3 22.15 30.75 -11.19
N ALA A 4 22.45 30.07 -10.10
CA ALA A 4 22.89 28.69 -10.07
C ALA A 4 21.86 27.74 -10.68
N VAL A 5 22.33 26.90 -11.59
CA VAL A 5 21.71 25.62 -11.93
C VAL A 5 21.80 24.73 -10.68
N GLY A 6 20.84 24.90 -9.76
CA GLY A 6 20.84 24.22 -8.46
C GLY A 6 19.53 23.50 -8.12
N GLU A 7 18.53 23.55 -8.99
CA GLU A 7 17.17 23.08 -8.70
C GLU A 7 16.83 21.77 -9.44
N LEU A 8 17.67 20.73 -9.37
CA LEU A 8 17.31 19.42 -9.96
C LEU A 8 17.77 18.15 -9.22
N HIS A 9 18.52 18.21 -8.11
CA HIS A 9 19.07 16.97 -7.50
C HIS A 9 19.00 16.88 -5.98
N LYS A 10 18.03 17.53 -5.34
CA LYS A 10 17.50 16.96 -4.10
C LYS A 10 16.37 16.03 -4.49
N ASN A 11 16.74 14.91 -5.12
CA ASN A 11 15.82 13.80 -5.33
C ASN A 11 15.34 13.39 -3.93
N SER A 12 14.17 13.86 -3.55
CA SER A 12 13.56 13.60 -2.25
C SER A 12 13.19 12.13 -2.25
N THR A 13 14.15 11.27 -1.94
CA THR A 13 14.00 9.81 -1.95
C THR A 13 12.86 9.38 -1.04
N LYS A 14 12.57 10.16 0.02
CA LYS A 14 11.40 9.95 0.87
C LYS A 14 10.07 9.96 0.09
N GLY A 15 9.81 11.00 -0.72
CA GLY A 15 8.59 11.08 -1.52
C GLY A 15 8.53 10.04 -2.64
N CYS A 16 9.69 9.75 -3.26
CA CYS A 16 9.78 8.73 -4.30
C CYS A 16 9.49 7.32 -3.75
N THR A 17 9.96 7.01 -2.54
CA THR A 17 9.77 5.69 -1.91
C THR A 17 8.33 5.47 -1.46
N VAL A 18 7.69 6.49 -0.89
CA VAL A 18 6.25 6.44 -0.53
C VAL A 18 5.41 6.21 -1.78
N ASN A 19 5.62 7.00 -2.85
CA ASN A 19 4.89 6.82 -4.09
C ASN A 19 5.16 5.46 -4.75
N ALA A 20 6.40 4.95 -4.68
CA ALA A 20 6.74 3.63 -5.20
C ALA A 20 6.04 2.52 -4.42
N PHE A 21 5.94 2.67 -3.09
CA PHE A 21 5.23 1.73 -2.24
C PHE A 21 3.72 1.75 -2.49
N GLU A 22 3.12 2.95 -2.59
CA GLU A 22 1.71 3.11 -2.97
C GLU A 22 1.40 2.45 -4.32
N ASN A 23 2.21 2.71 -5.34
CA ASN A 23 2.05 2.10 -6.66
C ASN A 23 2.20 0.58 -6.61
N ALA A 24 3.15 0.07 -5.82
CA ALA A 24 3.32 -1.37 -5.65
C ALA A 24 2.11 -2.01 -4.97
N ILE A 25 1.46 -1.33 -4.01
CA ILE A 25 0.23 -1.82 -3.38
C ILE A 25 -0.94 -1.74 -4.34
N GLU A 26 -1.10 -0.61 -5.04
CA GLU A 26 -2.21 -0.38 -5.96
C GLU A 26 -2.27 -1.46 -7.04
N HIS A 27 -1.11 -1.87 -7.55
CA HIS A 27 -1.01 -2.88 -8.60
C HIS A 27 -0.67 -4.29 -8.05
N SER A 28 -0.83 -4.52 -6.75
CA SER A 28 -0.61 -5.81 -6.09
C SER A 28 0.78 -6.43 -6.36
N HIS A 29 1.82 -5.61 -6.48
CA HIS A 29 3.21 -6.01 -6.65
C HIS A 29 3.89 -6.31 -5.30
N VAL A 30 3.41 -7.37 -4.65
CA VAL A 30 3.81 -7.79 -3.28
C VAL A 30 5.32 -7.80 -3.08
N ARG A 31 6.06 -8.40 -4.02
CA ARG A 31 7.52 -8.54 -3.91
C ARG A 31 8.25 -7.21 -3.94
N VAL A 32 7.74 -6.22 -4.67
CA VAL A 32 8.29 -4.86 -4.73
C VAL A 32 7.96 -4.13 -3.43
N ALA A 33 6.73 -4.23 -2.94
CA ALA A 33 6.31 -3.62 -1.69
C ALA A 33 7.12 -4.17 -0.50
N TRP A 34 7.34 -5.49 -0.43
CA TRP A 34 8.18 -6.13 0.58
C TRP A 34 9.63 -5.63 0.51
N TRP A 35 10.23 -5.60 -0.69
CA TRP A 35 11.60 -5.11 -0.87
C TRP A 35 11.76 -3.65 -0.45
N LEU A 36 10.80 -2.79 -0.80
CA LEU A 36 10.82 -1.38 -0.39
C LEU A 36 10.76 -1.24 1.14
N LYS A 37 9.91 -2.03 1.80
CA LYS A 37 9.76 -2.00 3.25
C LYS A 37 11.02 -2.49 3.99
N GLU A 38 11.68 -3.53 3.48
CA GLU A 38 12.87 -4.11 4.09
C GLU A 38 14.11 -3.21 3.94
N HIS A 39 14.21 -2.48 2.84
CA HIS A 39 15.40 -1.70 2.50
C HIS A 39 15.30 -0.19 2.77
N PHE A 40 14.10 0.33 3.00
CA PHE A 40 13.89 1.77 3.17
C PHE A 40 12.92 2.07 4.32
N GLU A 41 13.29 3.06 5.13
CA GLU A 41 12.41 3.63 6.15
C GLU A 41 11.63 4.80 5.55
N PHE A 42 10.30 4.68 5.53
CA PHE A 42 9.39 5.72 5.04
C PHE A 42 8.04 5.65 5.79
N ASP A 43 7.31 6.76 5.76
CA ASP A 43 5.99 6.83 6.36
C ASP A 43 4.99 6.07 5.50
N VAL A 44 4.36 5.04 6.07
CA VAL A 44 3.31 4.29 5.40
C VAL A 44 2.07 5.19 5.27
N PRO A 45 1.49 5.34 4.07
CA PRO A 45 0.29 6.12 3.88
C PRO A 45 -0.87 5.60 4.72
N ARG A 46 -1.70 6.52 5.23
CA ARG A 46 -2.87 6.17 6.05
C ARG A 46 -3.96 5.42 5.28
N THR A 47 -3.98 5.53 3.96
CA THR A 47 -4.95 4.85 3.11
C THR A 47 -4.19 4.16 2.00
N LEU A 48 -4.47 2.88 1.79
CA LEU A 48 -3.85 2.06 0.76
C LEU A 48 -4.95 1.47 -0.11
N THR A 49 -4.90 1.76 -1.40
CA THR A 49 -5.85 1.24 -2.39
C THR A 49 -5.24 0.02 -3.06
N ILE A 50 -6.02 -1.05 -3.25
CA ILE A 50 -5.60 -2.27 -3.94
C ILE A 50 -6.53 -2.47 -5.13
N GLN A 51 -5.96 -2.50 -6.34
CA GLN A 51 -6.68 -2.80 -7.57
C GLN A 51 -6.51 -4.27 -7.97
N PRO A 52 -7.46 -4.84 -8.72
CA PRO A 52 -7.33 -6.17 -9.29
C PRO A 52 -6.26 -6.18 -10.40
N PRO A 53 -5.66 -7.34 -10.73
CA PRO A 53 -5.80 -8.66 -10.10
C PRO A 53 -4.82 -8.89 -8.94
N ASN A 54 -4.87 -10.07 -8.29
CA ASN A 54 -3.93 -10.54 -7.25
C ASN A 54 -4.01 -9.82 -5.90
N GLN A 55 -5.21 -9.34 -5.55
CA GLN A 55 -5.44 -8.62 -4.31
C GLN A 55 -5.23 -9.48 -3.06
N PHE A 56 -5.42 -10.80 -3.17
CA PHE A 56 -5.34 -11.72 -2.03
C PHE A 56 -3.93 -11.75 -1.43
N ASP A 57 -2.89 -11.91 -2.25
CA ASP A 57 -1.51 -11.94 -1.77
C ASP A 57 -1.08 -10.60 -1.18
N MET A 58 -1.57 -9.49 -1.76
CA MET A 58 -1.30 -8.15 -1.24
C MET A 58 -1.96 -7.93 0.11
N VAL A 59 -3.21 -8.36 0.25
CA VAL A 59 -3.94 -8.33 1.52
C VAL A 59 -3.23 -9.18 2.55
N LEU A 60 -2.81 -10.42 2.24
CA LEU A 60 -2.06 -11.26 3.17
C LEU A 60 -0.74 -10.62 3.60
N PHE A 61 0.00 -10.03 2.66
CA PHE A 61 1.23 -9.31 2.96
C PHE A 61 0.97 -8.13 3.90
N LEU A 62 -0.01 -7.28 3.60
CA LEU A 62 -0.35 -6.15 4.46
C LEU A 62 -0.86 -6.64 5.82
N PHE A 63 -1.61 -7.74 5.87
CA PHE A 63 -2.10 -8.34 7.10
C PHE A 63 -0.96 -8.90 7.96
N ALA A 64 -0.02 -9.65 7.39
CA ALA A 64 1.14 -10.15 8.14
C ALA A 64 1.89 -9.02 8.86
N GLU A 65 1.94 -7.85 8.23
CA GLU A 65 2.61 -6.65 8.71
C GLU A 65 1.77 -5.73 9.63
N THR A 66 0.43 -5.82 9.60
CA THR A 66 -0.49 -4.93 10.35
C THR A 66 -1.28 -5.63 11.47
N PHE A 67 -1.06 -6.94 11.67
CA PHE A 67 -1.74 -7.76 12.68
C PHE A 67 -0.93 -8.03 13.94
N GLU A 68 0.10 -7.25 14.21
CA GLU A 68 0.43 -7.00 15.62
C GLU A 68 -0.76 -6.25 16.24
N LYS A 69 -1.56 -7.01 16.99
CA LYS A 69 -2.75 -6.53 17.73
C LYS A 69 -2.41 -5.21 18.43
N GLY A 70 -3.03 -4.11 17.99
CA GLY A 70 -2.90 -2.81 18.65
C GLY A 70 -2.01 -1.77 17.97
N ASN A 71 -1.57 -1.96 16.73
CA ASN A 71 -0.86 -0.89 15.99
C ASN A 71 -1.81 0.31 15.70
N PRO A 72 -1.57 1.49 16.30
CA PRO A 72 -2.43 2.67 16.12
C PRO A 72 -2.22 3.37 14.77
N GLN A 73 -1.16 3.04 14.03
CA GLN A 73 -0.87 3.54 12.68
C GLN A 73 -1.40 2.60 11.59
N ARG A 74 -2.42 1.80 11.89
CA ARG A 74 -3.02 0.89 10.92
C ARG A 74 -3.56 1.68 9.71
N PRO A 75 -3.09 1.38 8.48
CA PRO A 75 -3.62 2.01 7.29
C PRO A 75 -5.03 1.48 7.00
N ARG A 76 -5.89 2.36 6.48
CA ARG A 76 -7.20 2.02 5.93
C ARG A 76 -7.00 1.35 4.58
N LEU A 77 -7.38 0.08 4.47
CA LEU A 77 -7.33 -0.66 3.21
C LEU A 77 -8.60 -0.42 2.40
N VAL A 78 -8.44 -0.04 1.13
CA VAL A 78 -9.51 0.13 0.16
C VAL A 78 -9.31 -0.90 -0.94
N ILE A 79 -10.18 -1.90 -1.02
CA ILE A 79 -10.09 -2.98 -2.02
C ILE A 79 -11.13 -2.74 -3.10
N ILE A 80 -10.68 -2.44 -4.32
CA ILE A 80 -11.56 -2.22 -5.47
C ILE A 80 -11.92 -3.58 -6.06
N SER A 81 -13.20 -3.95 -6.04
CA SER A 81 -13.62 -5.28 -6.51
C SER A 81 -13.76 -5.31 -8.04
N GLY A 82 -13.08 -6.24 -8.70
CA GLY A 82 -13.33 -6.58 -10.09
C GLY A 82 -14.34 -7.73 -10.24
N PRO A 83 -14.86 -8.01 -11.46
CA PRO A 83 -15.91 -9.01 -11.70
C PRO A 83 -15.59 -10.44 -11.22
N ASN A 84 -14.31 -10.77 -11.02
CA ASN A 84 -13.84 -12.10 -10.62
C ASN A 84 -13.10 -12.12 -9.26
N ASP A 85 -13.06 -11.01 -8.53
CA ASP A 85 -12.27 -10.87 -7.30
C ASP A 85 -13.11 -10.68 -6.01
N GLU A 86 -14.44 -10.87 -6.08
CA GLU A 86 -15.36 -10.72 -4.94
C GLU A 86 -15.02 -11.60 -3.71
N ILE A 87 -14.23 -12.66 -3.89
CA ILE A 87 -13.83 -13.54 -2.80
C ILE A 87 -12.93 -12.84 -1.78
N VAL A 88 -12.08 -11.91 -2.22
CA VAL A 88 -11.13 -11.21 -1.36
C VAL A 88 -11.83 -10.22 -0.42
N PRO A 89 -12.69 -9.30 -0.91
CA PRO A 89 -13.50 -8.44 -0.05
C PRO A 89 -14.33 -9.23 0.98
N ARG A 90 -14.99 -10.32 0.56
CA ARG A 90 -15.81 -11.16 1.46
C ARG A 90 -14.97 -11.82 2.55
N TRP A 91 -13.81 -12.37 2.19
CA TRP A 91 -12.88 -12.94 3.17
C TRP A 91 -12.39 -11.87 4.16
N VAL A 92 -12.02 -10.68 3.66
CA VAL A 92 -11.57 -9.57 4.51
C VAL A 92 -12.64 -9.12 5.49
N GLN A 93 -13.88 -8.94 5.04
CA GLN A 93 -15.03 -8.60 5.90
C GLN A 93 -15.30 -9.66 6.98
N ALA A 94 -15.22 -10.94 6.60
CA ALA A 94 -15.49 -12.06 7.50
C ALA A 94 -14.37 -12.27 8.53
N ALA A 95 -13.11 -12.08 8.11
CA ALA A 95 -11.97 -12.16 9.00
C ALA A 95 -11.93 -10.95 9.94
N GLU A 96 -12.22 -9.75 9.43
CA GLU A 96 -11.94 -8.47 10.12
C GLU A 96 -12.95 -7.37 9.74
N PRO A 97 -14.03 -7.20 10.52
CA PRO A 97 -15.11 -6.25 10.21
C PRO A 97 -14.69 -4.77 10.26
N GLY A 98 -13.47 -4.47 10.73
CA GLY A 98 -12.92 -3.11 10.83
C GLY A 98 -12.30 -2.57 9.53
N ILE A 99 -12.17 -3.37 8.47
CA ILE A 99 -11.61 -2.94 7.19
C ILE A 99 -12.74 -2.38 6.31
N THR A 100 -12.61 -1.10 5.92
CA THR A 100 -13.63 -0.46 5.08
C THR A 100 -13.41 -0.80 3.62
N LEU A 101 -14.21 -1.72 3.10
CA LEU A 101 -14.26 -2.01 1.67
C LEU A 101 -15.12 -0.95 0.99
N HIS A 102 -14.57 -0.32 -0.06
CA HIS A 102 -15.37 0.47 -0.99
C HIS A 102 -15.45 -0.30 -2.30
N ALA A 103 -16.63 -0.84 -2.60
CA ALA A 103 -16.95 -1.27 -3.95
C ALA A 103 -17.33 -0.02 -4.76
N LEU A 104 -16.76 0.15 -5.94
CA LEU A 104 -17.29 1.08 -6.95
C LEU A 104 -18.40 0.39 -7.72
#